data_AF-A0A351X0J6-F1
#
_entry.id   AF-A0A351X0J6-F1
#
_cell.length_a   1.000
_cell.length_b   1.000
_cell.length_c   1.000
_cell.angle_alpha   90.00
_cell.angle_beta   90.00
_cell.angle_gamma   90.00
#
_symmetry.space_group_name_H-M   'P 1'
#
loop_
_entity.id
_entity.type
_entity.pdbx_description
1 polymer ?
#
loop_
_entity_poly.entity_id
_entity_poly.type
_entity_poly.pdbx_seq_one_letter_code
_entity_poly.pdbx_strand_id
1 'polypeptide(L)'
;ADDVSIQVVGDTVTIQGELKVEYDEQANYLLRERPVGRFMRTLRLPDPVDSAKVEASLKDGVLTLHIPKAEESRPKTIKVNVK
;
A
#
# COMPACT_ATOMS: atom_id res chain seq x y z
N ALA A 1 -3.06 12.07 10.28
CA ALA A 1 -2.79 11.29 9.05
C ALA A 1 -3.83 10.17 8.96
N ASP A 2 -5.09 10.54 9.21
CA ASP A 2 -6.06 9.63 9.80
C ASP A 2 -7.02 9.03 8.77
N ASP A 3 -6.77 9.28 7.48
CA ASP A 3 -7.67 8.96 6.38
C ASP A 3 -7.11 7.86 5.44
N VAL A 4 -6.06 7.11 5.82
CA VAL A 4 -5.53 6.00 5.00
C VAL A 4 -5.58 4.69 5.76
N SER A 5 -6.30 3.70 5.22
CA SER A 5 -6.40 2.34 5.73
C SER A 5 -5.68 1.37 4.80
N ILE A 6 -4.89 0.47 5.38
CA ILE A 6 -4.20 -0.60 4.66
C ILE A 6 -4.61 -1.93 5.26
N GLN A 7 -5.04 -2.86 4.41
CA GLN A 7 -5.39 -4.22 4.79
C GLN A 7 -4.58 -5.22 3.98
N VAL A 8 -4.08 -6.26 4.65
CA VAL A 8 -3.35 -7.36 4.01
C VAL A 8 -4.07 -8.66 4.33
N VAL A 9 -4.53 -9.36 3.30
CA VAL A 9 -5.19 -10.67 3.42
C VAL A 9 -4.51 -11.63 2.46
N GLY A 10 -3.77 -12.61 3.01
CA GLY A 10 -2.93 -13.49 2.20
C GLY A 10 -1.85 -12.70 1.44
N ASP A 11 -1.90 -12.77 0.11
CA ASP A 11 -1.02 -12.04 -0.82
C ASP A 11 -1.64 -10.74 -1.37
N THR A 12 -2.82 -10.37 -0.89
CA THR A 12 -3.59 -9.24 -1.41
C THR A 12 -3.55 -8.06 -0.46
N VAL A 13 -3.12 -6.90 -0.98
CA VAL A 13 -3.01 -5.63 -0.26
C VAL A 13 -4.08 -4.68 -0.77
N THR A 14 -4.92 -4.17 0.14
CA THR A 14 -5.91 -3.14 -0.17
C THR A 14 -5.55 -1.84 0.53
N ILE A 15 -5.45 -0.77 -0.23
CA ILE A 15 -5.16 0.59 0.23
C ILE A 15 -6.41 1.43 -0.03
N GLN A 16 -6.94 2.05 1.01
CA GLN A 16 -8.14 2.89 0.96
C GLN A 16 -7.87 4.22 1.63
N GLY A 17 -8.55 5.26 1.18
CA GLY A 17 -8.53 6.54 1.87
C GLY A 17 -9.35 7.62 1.19
N GLU A 18 -9.17 8.85 1.65
CA GLU A 18 -9.86 10.02 1.10
C GLU A 18 -8.89 11.18 0.86
N LEU A 19 -8.93 11.75 -0.35
CA LEU A 19 -8.22 12.97 -0.70
C LEU A 19 -9.15 14.15 -0.45
N LYS A 20 -8.91 14.86 0.67
CA LYS A 20 -9.62 16.10 1.00
C LYS A 20 -8.84 17.30 0.47
N VAL A 21 -9.52 18.17 -0.25
CA VAL A 21 -8.99 19.47 -0.68
C VAL A 21 -9.96 20.53 -0.20
N GLU A 22 -9.45 21.46 0.61
CA GLU A 22 -10.20 22.64 1.00
C GLU A 22 -10.19 23.63 -0.17
N TYR A 23 -11.37 23.90 -0.70
CA TYR A 23 -11.59 24.97 -1.66
C TYR A 23 -12.19 26.16 -0.92
N ASP A 24 -11.74 27.36 -1.26
CA ASP A 24 -12.34 28.59 -0.79
C ASP A 24 -13.71 28.76 -1.46
N GLU A 25 -14.76 28.78 -0.64
CA GLU A 25 -16.15 28.93 -1.12
C GLU A 25 -16.42 30.30 -1.76
N GLN A 26 -15.60 31.31 -1.46
CA GLN A 26 -15.72 32.65 -2.02
C GLN A 26 -14.94 32.83 -3.33
N ALA A 27 -14.10 31.85 -3.70
CA ALA A 27 -13.28 31.92 -4.89
C ALA A 27 -13.98 31.36 -6.14
N ASN A 28 -13.92 32.10 -7.24
CA ASN A 28 -14.30 31.62 -8.57
C ASN A 28 -13.10 30.95 -9.25
N TYR A 29 -13.06 29.62 -9.20
CA TYR A 29 -12.01 28.84 -9.84
C TYR A 29 -12.26 28.75 -11.34
N LEU A 30 -11.26 29.12 -12.15
CA LEU A 30 -11.28 28.89 -13.60
C LEU A 30 -11.11 27.39 -13.93
N LEU A 31 -10.32 26.67 -13.13
CA LEU A 31 -10.06 25.25 -13.33
C LEU A 31 -9.70 24.55 -12.00
N ARG A 32 -10.14 23.29 -11.86
CA ARG A 32 -9.83 22.42 -10.72
C ARG A 32 -9.45 21.05 -11.24
N GLU A 33 -8.16 20.72 -11.21
CA GLU A 33 -7.64 19.45 -11.76
C GLU A 33 -7.21 18.46 -10.67
N ARG A 34 -7.07 18.94 -9.43
CA ARG A 34 -6.67 18.10 -8.30
C ARG A 34 -7.77 17.07 -8.01
N PRO A 35 -7.45 15.77 -7.94
CA PRO A 35 -8.42 14.76 -7.58
C PRO A 35 -8.88 14.94 -6.13
N VAL A 36 -10.16 14.71 -5.88
CA VAL A 36 -10.81 14.78 -4.57
C VAL A 36 -11.70 13.57 -4.34
N GLY A 37 -11.93 13.24 -3.08
CA GLY A 37 -12.81 12.17 -2.65
C GLY A 37 -12.09 10.86 -2.37
N ARG A 38 -12.87 9.78 -2.27
CA ARG A 38 -12.39 8.47 -1.81
C ARG A 38 -11.62 7.74 -2.90
N PHE A 39 -10.54 7.08 -2.51
CA PHE A 39 -9.77 6.21 -3.37
C PHE A 39 -9.67 4.81 -2.76
N MET A 40 -9.58 3.81 -3.62
CA MET A 40 -9.29 2.43 -3.26
C MET A 40 -8.41 1.81 -4.34
N ARG A 41 -7.36 1.11 -3.91
CA ARG A 41 -6.51 0.32 -4.79
C ARG A 41 -6.22 -1.02 -4.14
N THR A 42 -6.41 -2.08 -4.91
CA THR A 42 -6.07 -3.45 -4.49
C THR A 42 -4.96 -3.99 -5.38
N LEU A 43 -3.94 -4.56 -4.75
CA LEU A 43 -2.75 -5.09 -5.38
C LEU A 43 -2.58 -6.54 -4.93
N ARG A 44 -2.35 -7.44 -5.89
CA ARG A 44 -1.97 -8.82 -5.60
C ARG A 44 -0.46 -8.94 -5.73
N LEU A 45 0.21 -9.34 -4.65
CA LEU A 45 1.65 -9.54 -4.64
C LEU A 45 1.99 -10.91 -5.25
N PRO A 46 3.16 -11.04 -5.90
CA PRO A 46 3.53 -12.28 -6.58
C PRO A 46 3.90 -13.42 -5.63
N ASP A 47 4.37 -13.09 -4.42
CA ASP A 47 4.84 -14.05 -3.42
C ASP A 47 4.03 -13.95 -2.12
N PRO A 48 3.95 -15.04 -1.33
CA PRO A 48 3.41 -14.99 0.03
C PRO A 48 4.18 -13.99 0.91
N VAL A 49 3.47 -13.27 1.78
CA VAL A 49 4.03 -12.21 2.64
C VAL A 49 3.80 -12.44 4.12
N ASP A 50 4.71 -11.91 4.95
CA ASP A 50 4.57 -11.90 6.41
C ASP A 50 3.78 -10.65 6.84
N SER A 51 2.44 -10.81 6.89
CA SER A 51 1.53 -9.72 7.25
C SER A 51 1.76 -9.15 8.67
N ALA A 52 2.38 -9.91 9.57
CA ALA A 52 2.64 -9.46 10.94
C ALA A 52 3.78 -8.43 11.04
N LYS A 53 4.61 -8.31 9.99
CA LYS A 53 5.78 -7.41 9.94
C LYS A 53 5.64 -6.31 8.88
N VAL A 54 4.41 -5.99 8.49
CA VAL A 54 4.16 -4.91 7.52
C VAL A 54 4.35 -3.56 8.20
N GLU A 55 5.12 -2.70 7.54
CA GLU A 55 5.33 -1.32 7.97
C GLU A 55 4.84 -0.34 6.90
N ALA A 56 4.33 0.81 7.33
CA ALA A 56 3.85 1.86 6.45
C ALA A 56 4.37 3.22 6.90
N SER A 57 4.76 4.07 5.95
CA SER A 57 5.15 5.45 6.20
C SER A 57 4.56 6.38 5.15
N LEU A 58 4.11 7.56 5.57
CA LEU A 58 3.62 8.62 4.70
C LEU A 58 4.52 9.82 4.88
N LYS A 59 5.29 10.17 3.85
CA LYS A 59 6.20 11.31 3.87
C LYS A 59 6.03 12.10 2.58
N ASP A 60 5.86 13.42 2.72
CA ASP A 60 5.73 14.37 1.60
C ASP A 60 4.67 13.94 0.55
N GLY A 61 3.56 13.37 1.02
CA GLY A 61 2.46 12.89 0.16
C GLY A 61 2.68 11.52 -0.48
N VAL A 62 3.78 10.83 -0.17
CA VAL A 62 4.10 9.49 -0.70
C VAL A 62 3.91 8.42 0.38
N LEU A 63 2.98 7.50 0.14
CA LEU A 63 2.79 6.31 0.98
C LEU A 63 3.78 5.22 0.55
N THR A 64 4.64 4.80 1.46
CA THR A 64 5.59 3.69 1.28
C THR A 64 5.20 2.53 2.19
N LEU A 65 5.00 1.35 1.60
CA LEU A 65 4.72 0.11 2.30
C LEU A 65 5.95 -0.81 2.22
N HIS A 66 6.45 -1.25 3.36
CA HIS A 66 7.47 -2.29 3.45
C HIS A 66 6.78 -3.60 3.85
N ILE A 67 6.76 -4.55 2.92
CA ILE A 67 6.04 -5.82 3.07
C ILE A 67 7.04 -6.97 2.93
N PRO A 68 7.50 -7.54 4.05
CA PRO A 68 8.44 -8.66 4.02
C PRO A 68 7.82 -9.90 3.37
N LYS A 69 8.60 -10.59 2.52
CA LYS A 69 8.22 -11.91 2.02
C LYS A 69 8.14 -12.91 3.18
N ALA A 70 7.24 -13.87 3.08
CA ALA A 70 7.16 -14.96 4.05
C ALA A 70 8.47 -15.77 4.05
N GLU A 71 8.91 -16.24 5.22
CA GLU A 71 10.13 -17.06 5.33
C GLU A 71 10.06 -18.32 4.46
N GLU A 72 8.87 -18.90 4.30
CA GLU A 72 8.63 -20.08 3.46
C GLU A 72 8.84 -19.81 1.96
N SER A 73 8.70 -18.56 1.52
CA SER A 73 8.91 -18.17 0.12
C SER A 73 10.38 -17.90 -0.19
N ARG A 74 11.29 -18.00 0.79
CA ARG A 74 12.73 -17.84 0.54
C ARG A 74 13.27 -19.07 -0.20
N PRO A 75 14.12 -18.89 -1.23
CA PRO A 75 14.71 -20.00 -1.95
C PRO A 75 15.48 -20.93 -1.00
N LYS A 76 15.12 -22.21 -0.98
CA LYS A 76 15.84 -23.23 -0.20
C LYS A 76 16.92 -23.84 -1.07
N THR A 77 18.18 -23.76 -0.65
CA THR A 77 19.28 -24.45 -1.30
C THR A 77 19.25 -25.93 -0.96
N ILE A 78 19.00 -26.80 -1.95
CA ILE A 78 19.03 -28.25 -1.78
C ILE A 78 20.44 -28.75 -2.15
N LYS A 79 21.16 -29.34 -1.19
CA LYS A 79 22.43 -30.01 -1.46
C LYS A 79 22.16 -31.43 -1.95
N VAL A 80 22.74 -31.80 -3.08
CA VAL A 80 22.67 -33.17 -3.60
C VAL A 80 23.74 -34.01 -2.89
N ASN A 81 23.32 -35.05 -2.16
CA ASN A 81 24.22 -36.04 -1.61
C ASN A 81 24.37 -37.19 -2.60
N VAL A 82 25.59 -37.44 -3.05
CA VAL A 82 25.94 -38.64 -3.82
C VAL A 82 26.20 -39.77 -2.82
N LYS A 83 25.55 -40.92 -3.03
CA LYS A 83 25.84 -42.17 -2.31
C LYS A 83 26.89 -42.97 -3.06
#